data_AF-A0A2W5US50-F1
#
_entry.id   AF-A0A2W5US50-F1
#
_cell.length_a   1.000
_cell.length_b   1.000
_cell.length_c   1.000
_cell.angle_alpha   90.00
_cell.angle_beta   90.00
_cell.angle_gamma   90.00
#
_symmetry.space_group_name_H-M   'P 1'
#
loop_
_entity.id
_entity.type
_entity.pdbx_description
1 polymer ?
#
loop_
_entity_poly.entity_id
_entity_poly.type
_entity_poly.pdbx_seq_one_letter_code
_entity_poly.pdbx_strand_id
1 'polypeptide(L)'
;MSGQYDMQVEADLEFDGTAPGDVTVVAPARLRLSGTVLGSLYVEAGAKAEVTGRVLGAVINRGFVLLRGVVGALRNEGGVSVIDESAELELP
;
A
#
# COMPACT_ATOMS: atom_id res chain seq x y z
N MET A 1 -10.53 15.69 -3.31
CA MET A 1 -11.53 15.27 -4.30
C MET A 1 -11.40 13.76 -4.41
N SER A 2 -12.32 12.99 -3.83
CA SER A 2 -12.33 11.51 -3.91
C SER A 2 -12.91 11.12 -5.26
N GLY A 3 -12.07 10.63 -6.15
CA GLY A 3 -12.36 10.54 -7.58
C GLY A 3 -12.62 9.11 -8.02
N GLN A 4 -13.84 8.60 -7.84
CA GLN A 4 -14.47 7.47 -8.57
C GLN A 4 -13.73 6.10 -8.66
N TYR A 5 -12.45 6.01 -8.29
CA TYR A 5 -11.56 4.86 -8.52
C TYR A 5 -10.80 4.44 -7.25
N ASP A 6 -11.17 5.01 -6.11
CA ASP A 6 -10.57 4.71 -4.82
C ASP A 6 -11.14 3.39 -4.29
N MET A 7 -10.26 2.47 -3.92
CA MET A 7 -10.62 1.16 -3.39
C MET A 7 -10.44 1.13 -1.87
N GLN A 8 -11.43 0.59 -1.16
CA GLN A 8 -11.33 0.30 0.27
C GLN A 8 -11.23 -1.21 0.51
N VAL A 9 -10.23 -1.60 1.30
CA VAL A 9 -9.99 -2.98 1.72
C VAL A 9 -10.42 -3.09 3.17
N GLU A 10 -11.64 -3.60 3.38
CA GLU A 10 -12.27 -3.73 4.70
C GLU A 10 -12.16 -5.15 5.29
N ALA A 11 -11.69 -6.11 4.48
CA ALA A 11 -11.42 -7.48 4.87
C ALA A 11 -10.11 -7.96 4.23
N ASP A 12 -9.54 -9.05 4.75
CA ASP A 12 -8.31 -9.61 4.22
C ASP A 12 -8.42 -9.89 2.72
N LEU A 13 -7.47 -9.37 1.95
CA LEU A 13 -7.47 -9.41 0.50
C LEU A 13 -6.08 -9.71 -0.04
N GLU A 14 -6.02 -10.61 -1.01
CA GLU A 14 -4.89 -10.77 -1.91
C GLU A 14 -5.24 -10.12 -3.25
N PHE A 15 -4.40 -9.22 -3.72
CA PHE A 15 -4.65 -8.42 -4.92
C PHE A 15 -3.45 -8.47 -5.88
N ASP A 16 -3.66 -9.08 -7.03
CA ASP A 16 -2.69 -9.24 -8.12
C ASP A 16 -3.03 -8.40 -9.37
N GLY A 17 -4.16 -7.68 -9.35
CA GLY A 17 -4.65 -6.84 -10.44
C GLY A 17 -4.07 -5.43 -10.47
N THR A 18 -4.75 -4.54 -11.19
CA THR A 18 -4.43 -3.11 -11.25
C THR A 18 -5.51 -2.29 -10.57
N ALA A 19 -5.16 -1.53 -9.53
CA ALA A 19 -6.02 -0.53 -8.92
C ALA A 19 -5.75 0.83 -9.60
N PRO A 20 -6.73 1.41 -10.32
CA PRO A 20 -6.52 2.62 -11.09
C PRO A 20 -6.40 3.90 -10.26
N GLY A 21 -6.84 3.87 -9.00
CA GLY A 21 -6.78 4.99 -8.07
C GLY A 21 -6.04 4.64 -6.78
N ASP A 22 -6.40 5.35 -5.71
CA ASP A 22 -5.84 5.11 -4.39
C ASP A 22 -6.44 3.84 -3.76
N VAL A 23 -5.65 3.16 -2.93
CA VAL A 23 -6.11 2.01 -2.13
C VAL A 23 -5.98 2.37 -0.65
N THR A 24 -7.05 2.19 0.11
CA THR A 24 -7.04 2.34 1.57
C THR A 24 -7.29 0.99 2.24
N VAL A 25 -6.35 0.54 3.07
CA VAL A 25 -6.51 -0.65 3.92
C VAL A 25 -7.03 -0.20 5.27
N VAL A 26 -8.28 -0.54 5.54
CA VAL A 26 -9.01 -0.15 6.75
C VAL A 26 -8.80 -1.21 7.81
N ALA A 27 -8.62 -0.81 9.07
CA ALA A 27 -8.45 -1.79 10.14
C ALA A 27 -9.71 -2.64 10.35
N PRO A 28 -9.57 -3.94 10.71
CA PRO A 28 -8.34 -4.68 10.99
C PRO A 28 -7.77 -5.43 9.77
N ALA A 29 -8.14 -5.04 8.55
CA ALA A 29 -7.88 -5.80 7.34
C ALA A 29 -6.38 -5.91 7.01
N ARG A 30 -6.07 -6.93 6.21
CA ARG A 30 -4.75 -7.18 5.66
C ARG A 30 -4.79 -7.21 4.15
N LEU A 31 -3.92 -6.43 3.51
CA LEU A 31 -3.70 -6.49 2.06
C LEU A 31 -2.39 -7.21 1.76
N ARG A 32 -2.42 -8.23 0.89
CA ARG A 32 -1.24 -8.70 0.17
C ARG A 32 -1.32 -8.19 -1.27
N LEU A 33 -0.42 -7.29 -1.63
CA LEU A 33 -0.37 -6.67 -2.94
C LEU A 33 0.79 -7.25 -3.75
N SER A 34 0.48 -8.07 -4.74
CA SER A 34 1.40 -8.50 -5.81
C SER A 34 1.15 -7.76 -7.13
N GLY A 35 0.01 -7.07 -7.24
CA GLY A 35 -0.38 -6.28 -8.39
C GLY A 35 0.17 -4.85 -8.40
N THR A 36 -0.54 -3.95 -9.07
CA THR A 36 -0.15 -2.54 -9.22
C THR A 36 -1.22 -1.61 -8.68
N VAL A 37 -0.81 -0.62 -7.88
CA VAL A 37 -1.62 0.54 -7.50
C VAL A 37 -1.07 1.76 -8.25
N LEU A 38 -1.89 2.35 -9.14
CA LEU A 38 -1.49 3.54 -9.90
C LEU A 38 -1.50 4.81 -9.04
N GLY A 39 -2.34 4.83 -7.99
CA GLY A 39 -2.37 5.87 -6.99
C GLY A 39 -1.44 5.57 -5.80
N SER A 40 -1.87 6.03 -4.63
CA SER A 40 -1.21 5.80 -3.34
C SER A 40 -1.88 4.69 -2.55
N LEU A 41 -1.11 4.04 -1.68
CA LEU A 41 -1.58 3.04 -0.73
C LEU A 41 -1.60 3.67 0.67
N TYR A 42 -2.77 3.79 1.27
CA TYR A 42 -2.96 4.23 2.65
C TYR A 42 -3.19 3.01 3.53
N VAL A 43 -2.38 2.87 4.59
CA VAL A 43 -2.53 1.79 5.57
C VAL A 43 -2.91 2.41 6.90
N GLU A 44 -4.15 2.22 7.32
CA GLU A 44 -4.65 2.79 8.56
C GLU A 44 -4.06 2.14 9.81
N ALA A 45 -4.18 2.84 10.94
CA ALA A 45 -3.75 2.30 12.23
C ALA A 45 -4.51 1.00 12.56
N GLY A 46 -3.76 -0.08 12.80
CA GLY A 46 -4.32 -1.42 13.04
C GLY A 46 -4.50 -2.28 11.79
N ALA A 47 -4.40 -1.70 10.59
CA ALA A 47 -4.36 -2.44 9.32
C ALA A 47 -2.95 -2.93 8.99
N LYS A 48 -2.85 -3.87 8.04
CA LYS A 48 -1.56 -4.38 7.55
C LYS A 48 -1.50 -4.44 6.03
N ALA A 49 -0.32 -4.15 5.46
CA ALA A 49 -0.04 -4.39 4.06
C ALA A 49 1.29 -5.12 3.87
N GLU A 50 1.30 -6.12 2.99
CA GLU A 50 2.49 -6.71 2.42
C GLU A 50 2.54 -6.35 0.94
N VAL A 51 3.56 -5.61 0.52
CA VAL A 51 3.70 -5.11 -0.85
C VAL A 51 4.87 -5.82 -1.51
N THR A 52 4.57 -6.75 -2.40
CA THR A 52 5.53 -7.39 -3.31
C THR A 52 5.40 -6.87 -4.74
N GLY A 53 4.27 -6.24 -5.06
CA GLY A 53 3.99 -5.57 -6.33
C GLY A 53 4.48 -4.12 -6.38
N ARG A 54 3.70 -3.25 -7.02
CA ARG A 54 4.10 -1.85 -7.29
C ARG A 54 3.07 -0.83 -6.81
N VAL A 55 3.53 0.25 -6.21
CA VAL A 55 2.71 1.43 -5.87
C VAL A 55 3.35 2.66 -6.52
N LEU A 56 2.75 3.21 -7.56
CA LEU A 56 3.33 4.33 -8.31
C LEU A 56 3.35 5.63 -7.47
N GLY A 57 2.31 5.82 -6.65
CA GLY A 57 2.25 6.90 -5.69
C GLY A 57 3.06 6.63 -4.42
N ALA A 58 2.56 7.13 -3.30
CA ALA A 58 3.18 6.89 -2.01
C ALA A 58 2.51 5.73 -1.27
N VAL A 59 3.27 5.03 -0.43
CA VAL A 59 2.73 4.26 0.68
C VAL A 59 2.69 5.17 1.90
N ILE A 60 1.49 5.49 2.40
CA ILE A 60 1.26 6.28 3.61
C ILE A 60 0.90 5.31 4.74
N ASN A 61 1.83 5.11 5.68
CA ASN A 61 1.72 4.06 6.69
C ASN A 61 1.41 4.61 8.09
N ARG A 62 0.25 4.26 8.64
CA ARG A 62 -0.11 4.42 10.06
C ARG A 62 -0.29 3.08 10.79
N GLY A 63 -0.19 1.97 10.06
CA GLY A 63 -0.37 0.60 10.55
C GLY A 63 0.93 -0.20 10.48
N PHE A 64 0.87 -1.39 9.89
CA PHE A 64 2.05 -2.22 9.62
C PHE A 64 2.25 -2.43 8.13
N VAL A 65 3.45 -2.16 7.62
CA VAL A 65 3.82 -2.41 6.22
C VAL A 65 5.07 -3.28 6.16
N LEU A 66 5.00 -4.36 5.39
CA LEU A 66 6.15 -5.09 4.88
C LEU A 66 6.35 -4.75 3.40
N LEU A 67 7.46 -4.13 3.07
CA LEU A 67 7.79 -3.68 1.72
C LEU A 67 8.86 -4.59 1.10
N ARG A 68 8.53 -5.22 -0.02
CA ARG A 68 9.40 -6.10 -0.82
C ARG A 68 9.39 -5.76 -2.32
N GLY A 69 8.46 -4.89 -2.74
CA GLY A 69 8.28 -4.44 -4.12
C GLY A 69 8.77 -3.01 -4.35
N VAL A 70 8.20 -2.37 -5.37
CA VAL A 70 8.61 -1.04 -5.84
C VAL A 70 7.58 0.02 -5.43
N VAL A 71 8.01 1.11 -4.81
CA VAL A 71 7.11 2.21 -4.46
C VAL A 71 7.68 3.57 -4.82
N GLY A 72 6.85 4.50 -5.28
CA GLY A 72 7.30 5.86 -5.60
C GLY A 72 7.80 6.62 -4.37
N ALA A 73 7.14 6.43 -3.23
CA ALA A 73 7.60 6.94 -1.95
C ALA A 73 7.08 6.10 -0.78
N LEU A 74 7.79 6.16 0.36
CA LEU A 74 7.31 5.65 1.63
C LEU A 74 7.23 6.80 2.65
N ARG A 75 6.03 7.01 3.21
CA ARG A 75 5.77 7.98 4.28
C ARG A 75 5.28 7.23 5.50
N ASN A 76 6.12 7.13 6.52
CA ASN A 76 5.74 6.50 7.78
C ASN A 76 5.17 7.55 8.74
N GLU A 77 3.85 7.53 8.96
CA GLU A 77 3.08 8.46 9.78
C GLU A 77 2.69 7.86 11.14
N GLY A 78 3.66 7.21 11.80
CA GLY A 78 3.47 6.58 13.12
C GLY A 78 3.19 5.08 13.07
N GLY A 79 3.20 4.47 11.89
CA GLY A 79 3.19 3.02 11.72
C GLY A 79 4.57 2.37 11.87
N VAL A 80 4.61 1.06 11.62
CA VAL A 80 5.84 0.27 11.52
C VAL A 80 6.03 -0.15 10.07
N SER A 81 7.17 0.21 9.50
CA SER A 81 7.59 -0.21 8.16
C SER A 81 8.79 -1.13 8.28
N VAL A 82 8.66 -2.34 7.75
CA VAL A 82 9.77 -3.27 7.53
C VAL A 82 10.08 -3.23 6.05
N ILE A 83 11.29 -2.81 5.71
CA ILE A 83 11.75 -2.67 4.31
C ILE A 83 12.73 -3.80 4.07
N ASP A 84 12.37 -4.69 3.15
CA ASP A 84 13.24 -5.77 2.69
C ASP A 84 14.37 -5.20 1.81
N GLU A 85 15.48 -5.92 1.70
CA GLU A 85 16.63 -5.49 0.88
C GLU A 85 16.28 -5.43 -0.62
N SER A 86 15.25 -6.18 -1.04
CA SER A 86 14.74 -6.16 -2.42
C SER A 86 13.82 -4.98 -2.71
N ALA A 87 13.42 -4.19 -1.71
CA ALA A 87 12.49 -3.09 -1.93
C ALA A 87 13.17 -1.93 -2.64
N GLU A 88 12.47 -1.36 -3.62
CA GLU A 88 12.98 -0.23 -4.41
C GLU A 88 12.11 1.01 -4.23
N LEU A 89 12.77 2.16 -4.14
CA LEU A 89 12.12 3.46 -4.23
C LEU A 89 12.28 3.97 -5.66
N GLU A 90 11.16 4.19 -6.34
CA GLU A 90 11.17 4.82 -7.66
C GLU A 90 11.40 6.32 -7.48
N LEU A 91 12.65 6.75 -7.69
CA LEU A 91 12.99 8.17 -7.65
C LEU A 91 12.39 8.86 -8.89
N PRO A 92 11.75 10.04 -8.73
CA PRO A 92 11.16 10.79 -9.84
C PRO A 92 12.21 11.32 -10.83
#